data_AF-A0A7C7Y7W0-F1
#
_entry.id   AF-A0A7C7Y7W0-F1
#
_cell.length_a   1.000
_cell.length_b   1.000
_cell.length_c   1.000
_cell.angle_alpha   90.00
_cell.angle_beta   90.00
_cell.angle_gamma   90.00
#
_symmetry.space_group_name_H-M   'P 1'
#
loop_
_entity.id
_entity.type
_entity.pdbx_description
1 polymer ?
#
loop_
_entity_poly.entity_id
_entity_poly.type
_entity_poly.pdbx_seq_one_letter_code
_entity_poly.pdbx_strand_id
1 'polypeptide(L)'
;MDRDDTNPATIFHALDEDGDKFISVEELSNTINDVLEGEEIAETSISDFIGTLDADSDGNIDIVEFITAIENEIGLDSMDDDEEEEIPKEFPSAIQSSMMSKKWNDVWWPLIHAAFFIFILAWVVNGYVGLVDGSGGPVELDSHHQMGLDNGAIKEGDIYPCDSDVQADGCANSLTPFSGENGASSMPKGFYTDGIIFILLGAIGMGGSLFTHLVLAKGWRARVKAMKEVEGDTEDAKEASESEDDEESDSDEEAAEDEEASDDEDQVEEESDDESDEDSEDDDGSDEDDDIDIGSKIGLTVEDEDFFGVIIEFDDEDGLVTIKENGSGDEITGYQDEMFLE
;
A
#
# COMPACT_ATOMS: atom_id res chain seq x y z
N MET A 1 30.13 12.57 -19.02
CA MET A 1 30.92 12.01 -17.89
C MET A 1 29.91 11.42 -16.98
N ASP A 2 29.39 10.35 -17.53
CA ASP A 2 28.27 9.59 -17.09
C ASP A 2 28.92 8.57 -16.16
N ARG A 3 28.35 8.41 -14.97
CA ARG A 3 28.77 7.32 -14.10
C ARG A 3 27.97 6.14 -14.59
N ASP A 4 28.65 5.15 -15.14
CA ASP A 4 27.99 3.91 -15.51
C ASP A 4 27.42 3.30 -14.23
N ASP A 5 26.10 3.11 -14.19
CA ASP A 5 25.38 2.48 -13.07
C ASP A 5 25.62 0.95 -13.11
N THR A 6 26.90 0.56 -13.04
CA THR A 6 27.35 -0.83 -13.14
C THR A 6 27.06 -1.56 -11.83
N ASN A 7 25.82 -2.01 -11.70
CA ASN A 7 25.32 -2.81 -10.57
C ASN A 7 26.25 -4.04 -10.36
N PRO A 8 26.76 -4.30 -9.14
CA PRO A 8 27.59 -5.48 -8.85
C PRO A 8 27.03 -6.80 -9.37
N ALA A 9 25.71 -7.02 -9.29
CA ALA A 9 25.07 -8.22 -9.83
C ALA A 9 25.22 -8.36 -11.37
N THR A 10 25.26 -7.24 -12.11
CA THR A 10 25.52 -7.24 -13.56
C THR A 10 27.00 -7.46 -13.93
N ILE A 11 27.92 -7.29 -12.96
CA ILE A 11 29.32 -7.69 -13.12
C ILE A 11 29.46 -9.18 -12.77
N PHE A 12 28.78 -9.64 -11.71
CA PHE A 12 28.74 -11.05 -11.30
C PHE A 12 28.22 -11.95 -12.44
N HIS A 13 27.06 -11.62 -13.02
CA HIS A 13 26.50 -12.31 -14.21
C HIS A 13 27.27 -12.08 -15.52
N ALA A 14 28.45 -11.44 -15.47
CA ALA A 14 29.40 -11.35 -16.58
C ALA A 14 30.75 -12.03 -16.25
N LEU A 15 30.83 -12.69 -15.10
CA LEU A 15 31.95 -13.49 -14.60
C LEU A 15 31.54 -14.96 -14.43
N ASP A 16 30.31 -15.19 -13.94
CA ASP A 16 29.54 -16.44 -13.97
C ASP A 16 29.21 -16.78 -15.45
N GLU A 17 29.93 -17.76 -16.03
CA GLU A 17 29.84 -18.14 -17.46
C GLU A 17 28.83 -19.28 -17.68
N ASP A 18 28.67 -20.19 -16.71
CA ASP A 18 27.77 -21.36 -16.83
C ASP A 18 26.41 -21.23 -16.11
N GLY A 19 26.27 -20.26 -15.20
CA GLY A 19 25.01 -19.92 -14.53
C GLY A 19 24.78 -20.63 -13.19
N ASP A 20 25.76 -21.34 -12.62
CA ASP A 20 25.63 -22.02 -11.33
C ASP A 20 25.56 -21.08 -10.10
N LYS A 21 25.90 -19.80 -10.30
CA LYS A 21 25.92 -18.68 -9.34
C LYS A 21 27.13 -18.63 -8.41
N PHE A 22 28.21 -19.30 -8.76
CA PHE A 22 29.53 -19.12 -8.18
C PHE A 22 30.49 -18.60 -9.25
N ILE A 23 31.59 -17.97 -8.85
CA ILE A 23 32.68 -17.63 -9.78
C ILE A 23 33.85 -18.57 -9.49
N SER A 24 34.12 -19.48 -10.41
CA SER A 24 35.23 -20.43 -10.30
C SER A 24 36.59 -19.82 -10.72
N VAL A 25 37.67 -20.55 -10.40
CA VAL A 25 39.04 -20.21 -10.85
C VAL A 25 39.17 -20.24 -12.38
N GLU A 26 38.41 -21.09 -13.07
CA GLU A 26 38.50 -21.23 -14.52
C GLU A 26 37.76 -20.08 -15.24
N GLU A 27 36.57 -19.71 -14.79
CA GLU A 27 35.80 -18.59 -15.35
C GLU A 27 36.47 -17.24 -15.10
N LEU A 28 36.88 -16.97 -13.85
CA LEU A 28 37.61 -15.73 -13.55
C LEU A 28 38.90 -15.62 -14.37
N SER A 29 39.54 -16.75 -14.68
CA SER A 29 40.68 -16.80 -15.62
C SER A 29 40.27 -16.51 -17.05
N ASN A 30 39.18 -17.09 -17.56
CA ASN A 30 38.64 -16.79 -18.90
C ASN A 30 38.34 -15.29 -19.04
N THR A 31 37.51 -14.72 -18.16
CA THR A 31 37.12 -13.31 -18.22
C THR A 31 38.31 -12.37 -18.08
N ILE A 32 39.28 -12.67 -17.20
CA ILE A 32 40.52 -11.88 -17.07
C ILE A 32 41.33 -11.88 -18.37
N ASN A 33 41.51 -13.05 -19.02
CA ASN A 33 42.29 -13.14 -20.25
C ASN A 33 41.60 -12.46 -21.45
N ASP A 34 40.27 -12.50 -21.52
CA ASP A 34 39.49 -11.85 -22.58
C ASP A 34 39.36 -10.33 -22.38
N VAL A 35 39.28 -9.85 -21.13
CA VAL A 35 39.25 -8.41 -20.82
C VAL A 35 40.64 -7.76 -20.93
N LEU A 36 41.71 -8.48 -20.59
CA LEU A 36 43.08 -7.98 -20.59
C LEU A 36 43.91 -8.51 -21.78
N GLU A 37 43.48 -8.21 -23.01
CA GLU A 37 44.14 -8.61 -24.27
C GLU A 37 45.69 -8.50 -24.23
N GLY A 38 46.36 -9.62 -23.93
CA GLY A 38 47.82 -9.76 -24.02
C GLY A 38 48.63 -9.68 -22.71
N GLU A 39 48.01 -9.75 -21.53
CA GLU A 39 48.73 -9.90 -20.25
C GLU A 39 48.42 -11.25 -19.56
N GLU A 40 49.28 -12.26 -19.77
CA GLU A 40 49.15 -13.60 -19.18
C GLU A 40 49.23 -13.56 -17.63
N ILE A 41 48.08 -13.53 -16.95
CA ILE A 41 48.02 -13.70 -15.49
C ILE A 41 48.11 -15.20 -15.17
N ALA A 42 48.98 -15.56 -14.22
CA ALA A 42 49.17 -16.96 -13.82
C ALA A 42 48.01 -17.46 -12.96
N GLU A 43 47.48 -18.65 -13.28
CA GLU A 43 46.44 -19.36 -12.51
C GLU A 43 46.67 -19.34 -10.99
N THR A 44 47.93 -19.48 -10.54
CA THR A 44 48.28 -19.43 -9.12
C THR A 44 47.93 -18.09 -8.46
N SER A 45 48.06 -16.97 -9.19
CA SER A 45 47.72 -15.64 -8.69
C SER A 45 46.22 -15.34 -8.75
N ILE A 46 45.47 -16.05 -9.60
CA ILE A 46 44.01 -16.01 -9.64
C ILE A 46 43.45 -16.85 -8.48
N SER A 47 44.03 -18.02 -8.21
CA SER A 47 43.72 -18.85 -7.04
C SER A 47 44.14 -18.19 -5.71
N ASP A 48 45.28 -17.50 -5.64
CA ASP A 48 45.67 -16.68 -4.48
C ASP A 48 44.68 -15.51 -4.26
N PHE A 49 44.07 -14.97 -5.33
CA PHE A 49 43.09 -13.89 -5.27
C PHE A 49 41.71 -14.39 -4.83
N ILE A 50 41.22 -15.48 -5.42
CA ILE A 50 39.98 -16.16 -4.99
C ILE A 50 40.09 -16.54 -3.51
N GLY A 51 41.17 -17.21 -3.09
CA GLY A 51 41.46 -17.53 -1.68
C GLY A 51 41.76 -16.34 -0.76
N THR A 52 41.52 -15.10 -1.23
CA THR A 52 41.48 -13.88 -0.42
C THR A 52 40.05 -13.32 -0.26
N LEU A 53 39.12 -13.72 -1.13
CA LEU A 53 37.70 -13.31 -1.12
C LEU A 53 36.78 -14.41 -0.60
N ASP A 54 37.06 -15.66 -1.01
CA ASP A 54 36.56 -16.92 -0.45
C ASP A 54 36.70 -16.92 1.09
N ALA A 55 35.57 -16.84 1.78
CA ALA A 55 35.48 -16.68 3.23
C ALA A 55 35.11 -17.98 3.96
N ASP A 56 34.47 -18.93 3.27
CA ASP A 56 34.03 -20.22 3.81
C ASP A 56 34.98 -21.39 3.48
N SER A 57 35.85 -21.20 2.48
CA SER A 57 36.87 -22.10 1.94
C SER A 57 36.36 -23.27 1.07
N ASP A 58 35.30 -23.07 0.28
CA ASP A 58 34.86 -24.02 -0.75
C ASP A 58 35.74 -24.02 -2.03
N GLY A 59 36.37 -22.89 -2.34
CA GLY A 59 37.28 -22.69 -3.48
C GLY A 59 36.74 -21.84 -4.64
N ASN A 60 35.52 -21.32 -4.55
CA ASN A 60 34.88 -20.40 -5.50
C ASN A 60 34.71 -18.99 -4.87
N ILE A 61 33.86 -18.15 -5.45
CA ILE A 61 33.35 -16.91 -4.83
C ILE A 61 31.83 -16.85 -5.03
N ASP A 62 31.04 -16.67 -3.96
CA ASP A 62 29.59 -16.44 -4.08
C ASP A 62 29.22 -14.95 -4.28
N ILE A 63 27.96 -14.66 -4.60
CA ILE A 63 27.52 -13.27 -4.86
C ILE A 63 27.62 -12.34 -3.63
N VAL A 64 27.50 -12.87 -2.41
CA VAL A 64 27.63 -12.11 -1.15
C VAL A 64 29.10 -11.80 -0.86
N GLU A 65 29.99 -12.76 -1.10
CA GLU A 65 31.44 -12.58 -1.02
C GLU A 65 31.94 -11.58 -2.06
N PHE A 66 31.44 -11.65 -3.30
CA PHE A 66 31.76 -10.71 -4.37
C PHE A 66 31.30 -9.27 -4.06
N ILE A 67 30.08 -9.10 -3.53
CA ILE A 67 29.59 -7.78 -3.07
C ILE A 67 30.45 -7.29 -1.89
N THR A 68 30.70 -8.13 -0.89
CA THR A 68 31.54 -7.81 0.27
C THR A 68 32.95 -7.38 -0.15
N ALA A 69 33.54 -8.04 -1.15
CA ALA A 69 34.84 -7.68 -1.72
C ALA A 69 34.81 -6.29 -2.37
N ILE A 70 33.79 -6.01 -3.18
CA ILE A 70 33.59 -4.73 -3.85
C ILE A 70 33.40 -3.58 -2.85
N GLU A 71 32.59 -3.77 -1.81
CA GLU A 71 32.34 -2.74 -0.79
C GLU A 71 33.61 -2.37 -0.03
N ASN A 72 34.37 -3.38 0.42
CA ASN A 72 35.61 -3.19 1.17
C ASN A 72 36.73 -2.54 0.34
N GLU A 73 36.90 -2.90 -0.93
CA GLU A 73 38.01 -2.39 -1.77
C GLU A 73 37.68 -1.07 -2.48
N ILE A 74 36.41 -0.83 -2.88
CA ILE A 74 35.99 0.46 -3.48
C ILE A 74 35.83 1.56 -2.40
N GLY A 75 35.64 1.18 -1.13
CA GLY A 75 35.64 2.12 0.00
C GLY A 75 34.44 3.05 -0.02
N LEU A 76 33.23 2.48 -0.14
CA LEU A 76 31.97 3.22 -0.25
C LEU A 76 31.45 3.78 1.10
N ASP A 77 32.29 3.77 2.15
CA ASP A 77 32.09 4.30 3.51
C ASP A 77 31.71 5.81 3.54
N SER A 78 30.50 6.20 3.10
CA SER A 78 30.00 7.57 3.25
C SER A 78 28.47 7.76 3.20
N MET A 79 27.69 6.73 3.53
CA MET A 79 26.29 6.87 4.00
C MET A 79 26.14 6.20 5.37
N ASP A 80 26.05 7.01 6.43
CA ASP A 80 25.64 6.57 7.77
C ASP A 80 24.10 6.42 7.87
N ASP A 81 23.65 5.69 8.90
CA ASP A 81 22.27 5.51 9.42
C ASP A 81 21.28 4.59 8.64
N ASP A 82 21.14 3.36 9.17
CA ASP A 82 19.95 2.48 9.16
C ASP A 82 19.25 2.12 7.81
N GLU A 83 19.90 1.29 6.99
CA GLU A 83 19.17 0.37 6.07
C GLU A 83 19.56 -1.10 6.38
N GLU A 84 18.62 -1.85 6.97
CA GLU A 84 18.57 -3.31 6.78
C GLU A 84 18.33 -3.57 5.29
N GLU A 85 18.92 -4.60 4.67
CA GLU A 85 18.72 -4.89 3.25
C GLU A 85 17.24 -5.11 2.93
N GLU A 86 16.57 -4.07 2.45
CA GLU A 86 15.19 -4.16 2.03
C GLU A 86 15.11 -4.87 0.69
N ILE A 87 14.84 -6.19 0.75
CA ILE A 87 14.20 -6.96 -0.32
C ILE A 87 13.23 -6.01 -1.04
N PRO A 88 13.44 -5.69 -2.33
CA PRO A 88 12.91 -4.48 -2.95
C PRO A 88 11.38 -4.47 -2.86
N LYS A 89 10.85 -3.69 -1.91
CA LYS A 89 9.47 -3.82 -1.42
C LYS A 89 8.48 -3.83 -2.57
N GLU A 90 7.98 -5.03 -2.88
CA GLU A 90 7.10 -5.29 -4.01
C GLU A 90 5.95 -4.27 -3.99
N PHE A 91 5.90 -3.47 -5.06
CA PHE A 91 4.85 -2.48 -5.21
C PHE A 91 3.62 -3.17 -5.79
N PRO A 92 2.43 -3.08 -5.18
CA PRO A 92 2.08 -2.21 -4.05
C PRO A 92 2.25 -2.88 -2.67
N SER A 93 2.86 -2.17 -1.71
CA SER A 93 2.96 -2.68 -0.33
C SER A 93 1.58 -2.87 0.32
N ALA A 94 1.47 -3.75 1.32
CA ALA A 94 0.19 -4.14 1.94
C ALA A 94 -0.68 -2.95 2.43
N ILE A 95 -0.07 -1.81 2.79
CA ILE A 95 -0.78 -0.59 3.17
C ILE A 95 -1.23 0.22 1.93
N GLN A 96 -0.43 0.20 0.85
CA GLN A 96 -0.78 0.86 -0.41
C GLN A 96 -1.90 0.11 -1.14
N SER A 97 -1.83 -1.23 -1.21
CA SER A 97 -2.83 -2.07 -1.87
C SER A 97 -4.20 -1.99 -1.19
N SER A 98 -4.25 -2.12 0.13
CA SER A 98 -5.47 -1.95 0.92
C SER A 98 -6.07 -0.54 0.74
N MET A 99 -5.24 0.51 0.77
CA MET A 99 -5.65 1.91 0.56
C MET A 99 -6.16 2.22 -0.87
N MET A 100 -5.84 1.37 -1.85
CA MET A 100 -6.36 1.48 -3.23
C MET A 100 -7.69 0.77 -3.47
N SER A 101 -8.08 -0.20 -2.63
CA SER A 101 -9.25 -1.06 -2.86
C SER A 101 -10.58 -0.30 -2.99
N LYS A 102 -11.58 -0.88 -3.71
CA LYS A 102 -12.94 -0.31 -3.87
C LYS A 102 -13.59 -0.02 -2.51
N LYS A 103 -13.55 -0.99 -1.58
CA LYS A 103 -14.01 -0.83 -0.19
C LYS A 103 -13.31 0.32 0.57
N TRP A 104 -12.03 0.57 0.31
CA TRP A 104 -11.33 1.71 0.93
C TRP A 104 -11.72 3.05 0.29
N ASN A 105 -11.96 3.06 -1.02
CA ASN A 105 -12.44 4.22 -1.77
C ASN A 105 -13.81 4.70 -1.29
N ASP A 106 -14.74 3.76 -1.15
CA ASP A 106 -16.17 4.07 -1.04
C ASP A 106 -16.65 4.14 0.42
N VAL A 107 -15.95 3.48 1.35
CA VAL A 107 -16.28 3.46 2.79
C VAL A 107 -15.23 4.18 3.64
N TRP A 108 -13.95 3.79 3.53
CA TRP A 108 -12.94 4.26 4.48
C TRP A 108 -12.53 5.71 4.29
N TRP A 109 -12.31 6.19 3.05
CA TRP A 109 -11.95 7.59 2.84
C TRP A 109 -13.03 8.58 3.35
N PRO A 110 -14.33 8.42 3.02
CA PRO A 110 -15.39 9.24 3.61
C PRO A 110 -15.41 9.22 5.15
N LEU A 111 -15.24 8.05 5.77
CA LEU A 111 -15.19 7.92 7.23
C LEU A 111 -13.97 8.63 7.84
N ILE A 112 -12.80 8.53 7.21
CA ILE A 112 -11.56 9.19 7.65
C ILE A 112 -11.70 10.71 7.56
N HIS A 113 -12.21 11.25 6.45
CA HIS A 113 -12.43 12.69 6.30
C HIS A 113 -13.49 13.21 7.27
N ALA A 114 -14.57 12.47 7.49
CA ALA A 114 -15.59 12.79 8.48
C ALA A 114 -15.03 12.76 9.92
N ALA A 115 -14.20 11.78 10.26
CA ALA A 115 -13.56 11.68 11.57
C ALA A 115 -12.61 12.87 11.82
N PHE A 116 -11.78 13.26 10.85
CA PHE A 116 -10.95 14.46 10.98
C PHE A 116 -11.79 15.75 11.11
N PHE A 117 -12.87 15.89 10.33
CA PHE A 117 -13.77 17.04 10.44
C PHE A 117 -14.43 17.14 11.83
N ILE A 118 -14.96 16.02 12.35
CA ILE A 118 -15.57 15.93 13.68
C ILE A 118 -14.52 16.21 14.77
N PHE A 119 -13.30 15.71 14.63
CA PHE A 119 -12.19 15.96 15.57
C PHE A 119 -11.81 17.45 15.62
N ILE A 120 -11.63 18.11 14.48
CA ILE A 120 -11.37 19.56 14.41
C ILE A 120 -12.53 20.33 15.05
N LEU A 121 -13.77 19.98 14.71
CA LEU A 121 -14.97 20.62 15.26
C LEU A 121 -15.06 20.46 16.78
N ALA A 122 -14.74 19.28 17.33
CA ALA A 122 -14.72 19.03 18.77
C ALA A 122 -13.73 19.95 19.50
N TRP A 123 -12.52 20.18 18.94
CA TRP A 123 -11.55 21.11 19.52
C TRP A 123 -11.95 22.59 19.36
N VAL A 124 -12.61 22.97 18.26
CA VAL A 124 -13.20 24.31 18.10
C VAL A 124 -14.33 24.55 19.13
N VAL A 125 -15.20 23.56 19.34
CA VAL A 125 -16.26 23.60 20.36
C VAL A 125 -15.65 23.62 21.77
N ASN A 126 -14.58 22.87 22.04
CA ASN A 126 -13.89 22.90 23.31
C ASN A 126 -13.39 24.31 23.66
N GLY A 127 -12.78 25.03 22.71
CA GLY A 127 -12.31 26.41 22.91
C GLY A 127 -13.42 27.48 22.91
N TYR A 128 -14.49 27.29 22.14
CA TYR A 128 -15.55 28.30 21.98
C TYR A 128 -16.75 28.13 22.93
N VAL A 129 -17.03 26.91 23.39
CA VAL A 129 -18.10 26.62 24.34
C VAL A 129 -17.55 26.47 25.76
N GLY A 130 -16.46 25.71 25.93
CA GLY A 130 -16.02 25.22 27.23
C GLY A 130 -16.89 24.04 27.66
N LEU A 131 -16.40 22.81 27.47
CA LEU A 131 -17.17 21.57 27.68
C LEU A 131 -16.99 20.96 29.08
N VAL A 132 -16.10 21.52 29.91
CA VAL A 132 -15.78 21.05 31.26
C VAL A 132 -16.40 21.99 32.29
N ASP A 133 -16.93 21.46 33.38
CA ASP A 133 -17.39 22.25 34.53
C ASP A 133 -16.17 22.73 35.35
N GLY A 134 -15.97 24.04 35.43
CA GLY A 134 -14.93 24.70 36.22
C GLY A 134 -15.38 25.15 37.62
N SER A 135 -16.61 24.83 38.04
CA SER A 135 -17.18 25.28 39.32
C SER A 135 -16.27 24.96 40.52
N GLY A 136 -16.06 25.94 41.39
CA GLY A 136 -15.14 25.86 42.53
C GLY A 136 -13.64 25.98 42.19
N GLY A 137 -13.26 25.98 40.92
CA GLY A 137 -11.91 26.33 40.47
C GLY A 137 -11.63 27.84 40.61
N PRO A 138 -10.37 28.27 40.76
CA PRO A 138 -10.04 29.69 40.87
C PRO A 138 -10.24 30.42 39.53
N VAL A 139 -11.10 31.43 39.50
CA VAL A 139 -11.36 32.30 38.34
C VAL A 139 -11.28 33.78 38.74
N GLU A 140 -11.00 34.66 37.78
CA GLU A 140 -11.17 36.11 37.91
C GLU A 140 -12.66 36.47 37.80
N LEU A 141 -13.19 37.31 38.71
CA LEU A 141 -14.62 37.68 38.69
C LEU A 141 -14.99 38.54 37.47
N ASP A 142 -15.73 37.94 36.54
CA ASP A 142 -16.48 38.61 35.46
C ASP A 142 -17.97 38.39 35.70
N SER A 143 -18.72 39.48 35.83
CA SER A 143 -20.15 39.45 36.17
C SER A 143 -20.93 40.47 35.33
N HIS A 144 -22.03 39.99 34.72
CA HIS A 144 -22.79 40.73 33.71
C HIS A 144 -23.51 41.99 34.22
N HIS A 145 -23.44 42.23 35.54
CA HIS A 145 -23.64 43.52 36.18
C HIS A 145 -22.46 43.77 37.11
N GLN A 146 -21.89 44.97 37.07
CA GLN A 146 -20.92 45.46 38.04
C GLN A 146 -21.56 45.53 39.43
N MET A 147 -21.58 44.37 40.11
CA MET A 147 -22.11 44.15 41.44
C MET A 147 -21.15 44.73 42.47
N GLY A 148 -21.08 46.07 42.51
CA GLY A 148 -20.32 46.87 43.47
C GLY A 148 -20.80 46.67 44.91
N LEU A 149 -20.53 45.51 45.48
CA LEU A 149 -20.80 45.17 46.87
C LEU A 149 -19.70 45.77 47.74
N ASP A 150 -19.82 47.08 48.00
CA ASP A 150 -18.96 47.94 48.84
C ASP A 150 -18.81 47.49 50.32
N ASN A 151 -19.19 46.25 50.65
CA ASN A 151 -19.11 45.61 51.96
C ASN A 151 -17.92 44.64 52.11
N GLY A 152 -16.97 44.65 51.16
CA GLY A 152 -15.68 43.94 51.29
C GLY A 152 -15.69 42.47 50.86
N ALA A 153 -16.60 42.06 50.00
CA ALA A 153 -16.61 40.75 49.35
C ALA A 153 -16.41 40.91 47.84
N ILE A 154 -15.26 40.45 47.35
CA ILE A 154 -14.87 40.17 45.95
C ILE A 154 -15.22 41.27 44.92
N LYS A 155 -14.19 41.92 44.37
CA LYS A 155 -14.32 42.89 43.28
C LYS A 155 -14.21 42.22 41.92
N GLU A 156 -14.73 42.91 40.90
CA GLU A 156 -14.36 42.72 39.50
C GLU A 156 -12.82 42.73 39.37
N GLY A 157 -12.24 41.62 38.91
CA GLY A 157 -10.78 41.39 38.88
C GLY A 157 -10.15 40.70 40.11
N ASP A 158 -10.90 40.39 41.18
CA ASP A 158 -10.41 39.53 42.27
C ASP A 158 -10.55 38.04 41.88
N ILE A 159 -9.57 37.20 42.27
CA ILE A 159 -9.61 35.75 42.04
C ILE A 159 -10.40 35.06 43.16
N TYR A 160 -11.38 34.24 42.80
CA TYR A 160 -12.26 33.51 43.74
C TYR A 160 -12.63 32.10 43.22
N PRO A 161 -13.13 31.19 44.08
CA PRO A 161 -13.67 29.90 43.63
C PRO A 161 -14.96 30.12 42.82
N CYS A 162 -14.97 29.72 41.55
CA CYS A 162 -16.02 30.04 40.60
C CYS A 162 -17.40 29.53 41.04
N ASP A 163 -18.40 30.40 40.92
CA ASP A 163 -19.81 30.11 41.21
C ASP A 163 -20.65 30.44 39.96
N SER A 164 -21.33 29.45 39.41
CA SER A 164 -22.05 29.56 38.13
C SER A 164 -23.37 30.34 38.20
N ASP A 165 -23.87 30.65 39.41
CA ASP A 165 -24.94 31.64 39.61
C ASP A 165 -24.41 33.10 39.58
N VAL A 166 -23.08 33.30 39.60
CA VAL A 166 -22.41 34.62 39.71
C VAL A 166 -21.60 34.98 38.45
N GLN A 167 -20.84 34.03 37.91
CA GLN A 167 -19.92 34.23 36.80
C GLN A 167 -20.66 34.31 35.45
N ALA A 168 -20.30 35.30 34.61
CA ALA A 168 -21.01 35.56 33.34
C ALA A 168 -20.94 34.43 32.30
N ASP A 169 -19.93 33.55 32.37
CA ASP A 169 -19.73 32.40 31.48
C ASP A 169 -20.25 31.06 32.04
N GLY A 170 -20.79 31.06 33.27
CA GLY A 170 -21.27 29.86 33.95
C GLY A 170 -20.17 28.90 34.43
N CYS A 171 -18.94 29.38 34.65
CA CYS A 171 -17.77 28.56 35.02
C CYS A 171 -17.38 27.53 33.94
N ALA A 172 -17.58 27.84 32.66
CA ALA A 172 -17.22 26.96 31.57
C ALA A 172 -15.68 26.87 31.41
N ASN A 173 -15.15 25.65 31.42
CA ASN A 173 -13.73 25.35 31.19
C ASN A 173 -13.51 24.65 29.83
N SER A 174 -12.40 24.97 29.19
CA SER A 174 -11.85 24.23 28.05
C SER A 174 -10.90 23.14 28.53
N LEU A 175 -10.98 21.96 27.92
CA LEU A 175 -10.07 20.83 28.16
C LEU A 175 -8.65 21.17 27.66
N THR A 176 -7.65 20.99 28.51
CA THR A 176 -6.23 21.30 28.28
C THR A 176 -5.35 20.18 28.86
N PRO A 177 -5.23 19.02 28.18
CA PRO A 177 -4.59 17.83 28.74
C PRO A 177 -3.08 17.97 29.00
N PHE A 178 -2.39 18.94 28.39
CA PHE A 178 -0.94 19.14 28.50
C PHE A 178 -0.54 20.59 28.81
N SER A 179 -1.33 21.60 28.43
CA SER A 179 -1.04 23.02 28.64
C SER A 179 -1.67 23.64 29.89
N GLY A 180 -2.35 22.86 30.71
CA GLY A 180 -3.06 23.38 31.89
C GLY A 180 -2.12 23.85 33.00
N GLU A 181 -2.34 25.06 33.51
CA GLU A 181 -1.53 25.61 34.60
C GLU A 181 -1.54 24.71 35.84
N ASN A 182 -0.39 24.58 36.49
CA ASN A 182 -0.17 23.74 37.68
C ASN A 182 -0.51 22.24 37.48
N GLY A 183 -0.63 21.76 36.23
CA GLY A 183 -1.01 20.39 35.91
C GLY A 183 -2.53 20.14 35.96
N ALA A 184 -3.35 21.18 35.87
CA ALA A 184 -4.78 21.03 35.64
C ALA A 184 -5.06 20.40 34.25
N SER A 185 -6.11 19.61 34.12
CA SER A 185 -6.56 19.06 32.83
C SER A 185 -7.55 19.96 32.09
N SER A 186 -7.93 21.10 32.68
CA SER A 186 -8.79 22.11 32.08
C SER A 186 -8.45 23.51 32.62
N MET A 187 -8.79 24.54 31.85
CA MET A 187 -8.62 25.95 32.19
C MET A 187 -9.89 26.74 31.78
N PRO A 188 -10.10 27.98 32.26
CA PRO A 188 -11.23 28.82 31.86
C PRO A 188 -11.39 28.89 30.33
N LYS A 189 -12.64 28.90 29.85
CA LYS A 189 -13.02 28.89 28.43
C LYS A 189 -12.09 29.67 27.50
N GLY A 190 -11.37 28.98 26.61
CA GLY A 190 -10.45 29.62 25.67
C GLY A 190 -9.66 28.68 24.76
N PHE A 191 -8.94 29.27 23.80
CA PHE A 191 -8.06 28.55 22.87
C PHE A 191 -6.63 28.48 23.39
N TYR A 192 -6.31 27.39 24.07
CA TYR A 192 -4.97 27.07 24.57
C TYR A 192 -4.10 26.36 23.54
N THR A 193 -2.80 26.23 23.83
CA THR A 193 -1.84 25.61 22.90
C THR A 193 -2.23 24.19 22.52
N ASP A 194 -2.79 23.40 23.44
CA ASP A 194 -3.27 22.04 23.15
C ASP A 194 -4.35 22.05 22.05
N GLY A 195 -5.42 22.82 22.25
CA GLY A 195 -6.52 22.89 21.29
C GLY A 195 -6.09 23.45 19.94
N ILE A 196 -5.18 24.41 19.92
CA ILE A 196 -4.59 24.95 18.68
C ILE A 196 -3.74 23.88 17.98
N ILE A 197 -2.89 23.15 18.72
CA ILE A 197 -2.06 22.07 18.17
C ILE A 197 -2.93 20.93 17.64
N PHE A 198 -3.98 20.52 18.34
CA PHE A 198 -4.90 19.48 17.85
C PHE A 198 -5.72 19.93 16.64
N ILE A 199 -6.14 21.19 16.56
CA ILE A 199 -6.77 21.75 15.34
C ILE A 199 -5.79 21.72 14.16
N LEU A 200 -4.52 22.09 14.37
CA LEU A 200 -3.49 22.06 13.33
C LEU A 200 -3.14 20.63 12.91
N LEU A 201 -2.97 19.69 13.84
CA LEU A 201 -2.74 18.27 13.54
C LEU A 201 -3.94 17.65 12.81
N GLY A 202 -5.16 17.98 13.21
CA GLY A 202 -6.39 17.57 12.52
C GLY A 202 -6.47 18.13 11.10
N ALA A 203 -6.12 19.40 10.90
CA ALA A 203 -6.09 20.03 9.58
C ALA A 203 -4.99 19.45 8.67
N ILE A 204 -3.82 19.14 9.21
CA ILE A 204 -2.73 18.44 8.49
C ILE A 204 -3.16 17.02 8.14
N GLY A 205 -3.81 16.29 9.07
CA GLY A 205 -4.36 14.95 8.82
C GLY A 205 -5.46 14.95 7.77
N MET A 206 -6.37 15.94 7.78
CA MET A 206 -7.40 16.12 6.76
C MET A 206 -6.80 16.47 5.39
N GLY A 207 -5.83 17.39 5.34
CA GLY A 207 -5.12 17.73 4.10
C GLY A 207 -4.33 16.55 3.53
N GLY A 208 -3.63 15.80 4.39
CA GLY A 208 -2.87 14.61 4.03
C GLY A 208 -3.77 13.47 3.52
N SER A 209 -4.89 13.19 4.19
CA SER A 209 -5.85 12.16 3.77
C SER A 209 -6.63 12.52 2.50
N LEU A 210 -6.89 13.80 2.23
CA LEU A 210 -7.42 14.25 0.94
C LEU A 210 -6.36 14.14 -0.17
N PHE A 211 -5.10 14.45 0.12
CA PHE A 211 -4.00 14.33 -0.84
C PHE A 211 -3.69 12.87 -1.19
N THR A 212 -3.67 11.96 -0.20
CA THR A 212 -3.46 10.53 -0.46
C THR A 212 -4.63 9.91 -1.22
N HIS A 213 -5.87 10.24 -0.88
CA HIS A 213 -7.06 9.78 -1.63
C HIS A 213 -7.09 10.27 -3.08
N LEU A 214 -6.94 11.59 -3.28
CA LEU A 214 -7.23 12.21 -4.57
C LEU A 214 -6.03 12.23 -5.54
N VAL A 215 -4.80 12.08 -5.03
CA VAL A 215 -3.55 12.14 -5.82
C VAL A 215 -2.78 10.83 -5.76
N LEU A 216 -2.30 10.40 -4.59
CA LEU A 216 -1.40 9.24 -4.51
C LEU A 216 -2.09 7.93 -4.86
N ALA A 217 -3.29 7.65 -4.33
CA ALA A 217 -4.02 6.44 -4.65
C ALA A 217 -4.37 6.32 -6.14
N LYS A 218 -4.52 7.44 -6.88
CA LYS A 218 -4.66 7.43 -8.34
C LYS A 218 -3.36 7.06 -9.04
N GLY A 219 -2.24 7.69 -8.65
CA GLY A 219 -0.92 7.38 -9.19
C GLY A 219 -0.47 5.95 -8.89
N TRP A 220 -0.86 5.41 -7.74
CA TRP A 220 -0.62 4.02 -7.39
C TRP A 220 -1.46 3.05 -8.23
N ARG A 221 -2.77 3.31 -8.41
CA ARG A 221 -3.64 2.47 -9.27
C ARG A 221 -3.13 2.41 -10.71
N ALA A 222 -2.69 3.55 -11.25
CA ALA A 222 -2.09 3.61 -12.59
C ALA A 222 -0.79 2.80 -12.70
N ARG A 223 0.05 2.80 -11.65
CA ARG A 223 1.25 1.95 -11.59
C ARG A 223 0.92 0.46 -11.53
N VAL A 224 -0.11 0.05 -10.79
CA VAL A 224 -0.53 -1.36 -10.74
C VAL A 224 -1.08 -1.84 -12.08
N LYS A 225 -1.91 -1.04 -12.79
CA LYS A 225 -2.34 -1.42 -14.16
C LYS A 225 -1.12 -1.55 -15.08
N ALA A 226 -0.20 -0.58 -15.09
CA ALA A 226 1.01 -0.64 -15.91
C ALA A 226 1.98 -1.79 -15.57
N MET A 227 1.97 -2.30 -14.33
CA MET A 227 2.75 -3.49 -13.96
C MET A 227 2.07 -4.78 -14.45
N LYS A 228 0.73 -4.88 -14.32
CA LYS A 228 -0.01 -6.05 -14.84
C LYS A 228 0.04 -6.11 -16.38
N GLU A 229 0.00 -4.97 -17.07
CA GLU A 229 0.19 -4.91 -18.54
C GLU A 229 1.53 -5.54 -18.95
N VAL A 230 2.64 -5.16 -18.28
CA VAL A 230 3.98 -5.70 -18.57
C VAL A 230 4.14 -7.17 -18.14
N GLU A 231 3.44 -7.60 -17.10
CA GLU A 231 3.38 -9.01 -16.68
C GLU A 231 2.71 -9.87 -17.76
N GLY A 232 1.53 -9.44 -18.25
CA GLY A 232 0.82 -10.09 -19.37
C GLY A 232 1.62 -10.11 -20.67
N ASP A 233 2.19 -8.97 -21.09
CA ASP A 233 3.09 -8.87 -22.26
C ASP A 233 4.25 -9.88 -22.16
N THR A 234 4.72 -10.19 -20.95
CA THR A 234 5.83 -11.12 -20.70
C THR A 234 5.36 -12.59 -20.68
N GLU A 235 4.18 -12.88 -20.14
CA GLU A 235 3.57 -14.22 -20.20
C GLU A 235 3.21 -14.60 -21.64
N ASP A 236 2.55 -13.72 -22.40
CA ASP A 236 2.22 -13.93 -23.82
C ASP A 236 3.48 -14.12 -24.69
N ALA A 237 4.52 -13.31 -24.47
CA ALA A 237 5.79 -13.46 -25.18
C ALA A 237 6.50 -14.79 -24.84
N LYS A 238 6.31 -15.30 -23.61
CA LYS A 238 6.83 -16.59 -23.19
C LYS A 238 6.07 -17.75 -23.82
N GLU A 239 4.73 -17.77 -23.75
CA GLU A 239 3.91 -18.80 -24.41
C GLU A 239 4.14 -18.81 -25.93
N ALA A 240 4.28 -17.64 -26.57
CA ALA A 240 4.67 -17.54 -27.97
C ALA A 240 6.02 -18.21 -28.25
N SER A 241 7.04 -18.00 -27.40
CA SER A 241 8.36 -18.63 -27.56
C SER A 241 8.34 -20.15 -27.34
N GLU A 242 7.59 -20.63 -26.34
CA GLU A 242 7.41 -22.07 -26.07
C GLU A 242 6.60 -22.76 -27.19
N SER A 243 5.87 -22.01 -28.02
CA SER A 243 5.14 -22.51 -29.19
C SER A 243 5.95 -22.63 -30.50
N GLU A 244 7.17 -22.08 -30.57
CA GLU A 244 8.04 -22.18 -31.76
C GLU A 244 9.11 -23.30 -31.69
N ASP A 245 9.33 -23.92 -30.53
CA ASP A 245 10.39 -24.95 -30.32
C ASP A 245 9.90 -26.42 -30.41
N ASP A 246 8.64 -26.68 -30.83
CA ASP A 246 7.98 -28.00 -30.76
C ASP A 246 8.08 -28.85 -32.07
N GLU A 247 9.19 -28.77 -32.82
CA GLU A 247 9.55 -29.75 -33.88
C GLU A 247 11.04 -30.19 -33.82
N GLU A 248 11.27 -31.52 -33.92
CA GLU A 248 12.56 -32.25 -33.87
C GLU A 248 13.18 -32.40 -32.44
N SER A 249 13.49 -33.59 -31.90
CA SER A 249 13.49 -34.95 -32.47
C SER A 249 13.44 -36.08 -31.43
N ASP A 250 12.97 -37.25 -31.87
CA ASP A 250 12.74 -38.50 -31.11
C ASP A 250 14.02 -39.40 -31.05
N SER A 251 14.34 -40.03 -29.90
CA SER A 251 15.04 -41.36 -29.81
C SER A 251 15.38 -41.88 -28.38
N ASP A 252 14.99 -43.14 -28.09
CA ASP A 252 15.74 -44.32 -27.54
C ASP A 252 16.94 -44.14 -26.55
N GLU A 253 17.35 -45.03 -25.61
CA GLU A 253 17.07 -46.40 -25.06
C GLU A 253 17.75 -46.41 -23.63
N GLU A 254 17.54 -47.23 -22.58
CA GLU A 254 16.77 -48.45 -22.22
C GLU A 254 16.70 -48.55 -20.63
N ALA A 255 16.24 -49.67 -20.05
CA ALA A 255 15.86 -49.88 -18.62
C ALA A 255 16.95 -50.07 -17.52
N ALA A 256 16.52 -49.90 -16.24
CA ALA A 256 16.74 -50.78 -15.05
C ALA A 256 15.96 -50.21 -13.83
N GLU A 257 15.00 -50.85 -13.13
CA GLU A 257 14.93 -52.17 -12.43
C GLU A 257 15.67 -52.28 -11.08
N ASP A 258 14.98 -51.90 -9.98
CA ASP A 258 14.81 -52.60 -8.67
C ASP A 258 14.03 -51.60 -7.76
N GLU A 259 12.77 -51.78 -7.33
CA GLU A 259 12.14 -52.87 -6.55
C GLU A 259 12.77 -53.09 -5.16
N GLU A 260 12.02 -52.77 -4.09
CA GLU A 260 11.76 -53.62 -2.92
C GLU A 260 10.66 -52.97 -2.03
N ALA A 261 9.93 -53.77 -1.25
CA ALA A 261 8.57 -53.46 -0.79
C ALA A 261 8.35 -53.44 0.75
N SER A 262 7.09 -53.64 1.18
CA SER A 262 6.51 -53.64 2.56
C SER A 262 6.25 -52.26 3.20
N ASP A 263 5.19 -52.03 3.96
CA ASP A 263 3.91 -52.77 4.21
C ASP A 263 2.87 -51.67 4.57
N ASP A 264 1.65 -51.64 4.02
CA ASP A 264 0.48 -52.51 4.27
C ASP A 264 -0.43 -52.00 5.41
N GLU A 265 -1.66 -51.60 5.04
CA GLU A 265 -2.95 -51.69 5.77
C GLU A 265 -3.10 -51.06 7.21
N ASP A 266 -4.23 -50.44 7.61
CA ASP A 266 -5.47 -50.09 6.91
C ASP A 266 -6.29 -49.01 7.69
N GLN A 267 -7.40 -48.55 7.08
CA GLN A 267 -8.77 -48.22 7.60
C GLN A 267 -9.06 -48.14 9.15
N VAL A 268 -10.10 -47.45 9.68
CA VAL A 268 -11.47 -47.15 9.19
C VAL A 268 -12.15 -46.05 10.07
N GLU A 269 -13.22 -45.41 9.56
CA GLU A 269 -14.38 -44.75 10.24
C GLU A 269 -14.10 -43.68 11.35
N GLU A 270 -14.59 -42.42 11.32
CA GLU A 270 -15.95 -41.85 11.12
C GLU A 270 -16.71 -41.53 12.44
N GLU A 271 -17.90 -40.93 12.29
CA GLU A 271 -18.90 -40.53 13.30
C GLU A 271 -18.78 -39.09 13.85
N SER A 272 -19.68 -38.26 13.30
CA SER A 272 -20.12 -36.93 13.72
C SER A 272 -20.76 -36.86 15.11
N ASP A 273 -21.02 -35.65 15.59
CA ASP A 273 -22.40 -35.29 15.95
C ASP A 273 -22.65 -33.79 15.73
N ASP A 274 -23.90 -33.46 15.37
CA ASP A 274 -24.39 -32.11 15.04
C ASP A 274 -25.03 -31.44 16.27
N GLU A 275 -25.68 -30.29 16.09
CA GLU A 275 -27.08 -29.98 16.46
C GLU A 275 -27.31 -28.47 16.35
N SER A 276 -28.44 -28.09 15.74
CA SER A 276 -28.71 -26.76 15.21
C SER A 276 -29.61 -25.88 16.10
N ASP A 277 -29.96 -24.71 15.54
CA ASP A 277 -31.25 -24.00 15.61
C ASP A 277 -31.01 -22.49 15.81
N GLU A 278 -31.14 -21.67 14.76
CA GLU A 278 -32.40 -21.17 14.16
C GLU A 278 -33.12 -20.12 15.01
N ASP A 279 -33.20 -18.91 14.46
CA ASP A 279 -34.41 -18.07 14.45
C ASP A 279 -34.27 -17.08 13.27
N SER A 280 -35.39 -16.62 12.68
CA SER A 280 -35.43 -15.88 11.40
C SER A 280 -36.48 -14.76 11.41
N GLU A 281 -36.93 -14.27 10.23
CA GLU A 281 -37.83 -13.11 10.00
C GLU A 281 -37.15 -11.71 10.24
N ASP A 282 -37.32 -10.67 9.41
CA ASP A 282 -37.92 -10.56 8.07
C ASP A 282 -37.63 -9.21 7.35
N ASP A 283 -37.95 -9.17 6.04
CA ASP A 283 -38.47 -8.04 5.22
C ASP A 283 -37.56 -7.01 4.47
N ASP A 284 -38.04 -6.75 3.23
CA ASP A 284 -37.86 -5.67 2.21
C ASP A 284 -36.48 -5.01 1.90
N GLY A 285 -36.20 -4.87 0.59
CA GLY A 285 -35.02 -4.17 0.07
C GLY A 285 -34.62 -4.53 -1.38
N SER A 286 -35.57 -4.76 -2.29
CA SER A 286 -35.26 -5.18 -3.68
C SER A 286 -34.92 -4.02 -4.61
N ASP A 287 -33.63 -3.73 -4.76
CA ASP A 287 -33.07 -3.16 -5.99
C ASP A 287 -32.36 -4.30 -6.73
N GLU A 288 -32.93 -4.73 -7.86
CA GLU A 288 -32.31 -5.70 -8.77
C GLU A 288 -31.27 -4.95 -9.62
N ASP A 289 -30.03 -4.88 -9.11
CA ASP A 289 -28.85 -4.59 -9.93
C ASP A 289 -28.69 -5.76 -10.94
N ASP A 290 -29.40 -5.70 -12.06
CA ASP A 290 -29.26 -6.63 -13.18
C ASP A 290 -27.83 -6.48 -13.75
N ASP A 291 -26.91 -7.34 -13.31
CA ASP A 291 -25.56 -7.46 -13.87
C ASP A 291 -25.67 -7.63 -15.41
N ILE A 292 -25.03 -6.72 -16.15
CA ILE A 292 -25.23 -6.60 -17.61
C ILE A 292 -24.48 -7.73 -18.33
N ASP A 293 -25.08 -8.92 -18.38
CA ASP A 293 -24.53 -10.13 -19.00
C ASP A 293 -24.51 -10.07 -20.54
N ILE A 294 -23.66 -10.91 -21.14
CA ILE A 294 -23.68 -11.18 -22.60
C ILE A 294 -25.07 -11.73 -23.00
N GLY A 295 -25.69 -11.10 -24.00
CA GLY A 295 -27.09 -11.33 -24.37
C GLY A 295 -28.08 -10.29 -23.82
N SER A 296 -27.63 -9.38 -22.95
CA SER A 296 -28.39 -8.19 -22.54
C SER A 296 -28.64 -7.24 -23.70
N LYS A 297 -29.67 -6.40 -23.56
CA LYS A 297 -30.01 -5.33 -24.51
C LYS A 297 -29.59 -3.98 -23.98
N ILE A 298 -28.76 -3.28 -24.74
CA ILE A 298 -28.27 -1.94 -24.39
C ILE A 298 -28.26 -1.02 -25.62
N GLY A 299 -28.34 0.28 -25.34
CA GLY A 299 -27.95 1.34 -26.26
C GLY A 299 -26.47 1.68 -26.06
N LEU A 300 -25.76 1.97 -27.14
CA LEU A 300 -24.35 2.35 -27.17
C LEU A 300 -24.21 3.58 -28.07
N THR A 301 -23.67 4.68 -27.54
CA THR A 301 -23.34 5.86 -28.37
C THR A 301 -21.96 5.66 -29.01
N VAL A 302 -21.84 5.92 -30.32
CA VAL A 302 -20.56 5.89 -31.07
C VAL A 302 -20.54 7.06 -32.05
N GLU A 303 -19.47 7.86 -32.06
CA GLU A 303 -19.33 9.08 -32.90
C GLU A 303 -20.54 10.06 -32.85
N ASP A 304 -21.11 10.30 -31.67
CA ASP A 304 -22.34 11.10 -31.43
C ASP A 304 -23.65 10.50 -32.05
N GLU A 305 -23.67 9.24 -32.50
CA GLU A 305 -24.89 8.51 -32.92
C GLU A 305 -25.22 7.30 -32.02
N ASP A 306 -26.50 7.10 -31.68
CA ASP A 306 -26.96 6.06 -30.74
C ASP A 306 -27.40 4.77 -31.45
N PHE A 307 -26.81 3.63 -31.11
CA PHE A 307 -27.10 2.32 -31.67
C PHE A 307 -27.71 1.37 -30.62
N PHE A 308 -28.70 0.56 -31.01
CA PHE A 308 -29.46 -0.31 -30.09
C PHE A 308 -29.34 -1.78 -30.46
N GLY A 309 -28.73 -2.58 -29.59
CA GLY A 309 -28.31 -3.93 -29.91
C GLY A 309 -28.50 -4.96 -28.79
N VAL A 310 -27.99 -6.15 -29.05
CA VAL A 310 -27.75 -7.20 -28.06
C VAL A 310 -26.24 -7.34 -27.89
N ILE A 311 -25.74 -7.36 -26.66
CA ILE A 311 -24.31 -7.58 -26.37
C ILE A 311 -23.93 -8.99 -26.82
N ILE A 312 -22.87 -9.10 -27.62
CA ILE A 312 -22.33 -10.39 -28.06
C ILE A 312 -20.95 -10.71 -27.48
N GLU A 313 -20.21 -9.70 -27.05
CA GLU A 313 -18.83 -9.81 -26.59
C GLU A 313 -18.48 -8.61 -25.67
N PHE A 314 -17.76 -8.88 -24.60
CA PHE A 314 -17.10 -7.89 -23.75
C PHE A 314 -15.60 -8.06 -23.88
N ASP A 315 -14.90 -6.94 -24.00
CA ASP A 315 -13.45 -6.86 -23.87
C ASP A 315 -13.15 -6.02 -22.62
N ASP A 316 -12.88 -6.70 -21.52
CA ASP A 316 -12.61 -6.08 -20.21
C ASP A 316 -11.17 -5.55 -20.09
N GLU A 317 -10.34 -5.76 -21.11
CA GLU A 317 -8.93 -5.36 -21.14
C GLU A 317 -8.77 -3.97 -21.75
N ASP A 318 -9.32 -3.79 -22.96
CA ASP A 318 -9.45 -2.52 -23.68
C ASP A 318 -10.66 -1.70 -23.20
N GLY A 319 -11.59 -2.31 -22.46
CA GLY A 319 -12.80 -1.65 -21.93
C GLY A 319 -13.85 -1.40 -23.01
N LEU A 320 -13.95 -2.31 -23.98
CA LEU A 320 -14.86 -2.26 -25.11
C LEU A 320 -16.03 -3.24 -24.95
N VAL A 321 -17.09 -2.98 -25.69
CA VAL A 321 -18.26 -3.85 -25.84
C VAL A 321 -18.63 -3.93 -27.31
N THR A 322 -18.92 -5.12 -27.81
CA THR A 322 -19.48 -5.31 -29.15
C THR A 322 -20.96 -5.67 -29.06
N ILE A 323 -21.81 -4.84 -29.66
CA ILE A 323 -23.24 -5.09 -29.80
C ILE A 323 -23.60 -5.46 -31.23
N LYS A 324 -24.65 -6.29 -31.37
CA LYS A 324 -25.29 -6.62 -32.63
C LYS A 324 -26.56 -5.80 -32.79
N GLU A 325 -26.60 -4.89 -33.77
CA GLU A 325 -27.69 -3.93 -33.93
C GLU A 325 -29.01 -4.63 -34.36
N ASN A 326 -30.13 -4.28 -33.71
CA ASN A 326 -31.42 -4.96 -33.92
C ASN A 326 -32.05 -4.71 -35.31
N GLY A 327 -31.54 -3.74 -36.11
CA GLY A 327 -32.14 -3.32 -37.38
C GLY A 327 -31.45 -3.92 -38.62
N SER A 328 -30.15 -3.66 -38.77
CA SER A 328 -29.29 -4.11 -39.87
C SER A 328 -28.67 -5.48 -39.57
N GLY A 329 -28.42 -5.79 -38.29
CA GLY A 329 -27.71 -6.99 -37.85
C GLY A 329 -26.18 -6.88 -37.93
N ASP A 330 -25.67 -5.69 -38.23
CA ASP A 330 -24.25 -5.36 -38.20
C ASP A 330 -23.72 -5.35 -36.75
N GLU A 331 -22.40 -5.50 -36.61
CA GLU A 331 -21.69 -5.56 -35.34
C GLU A 331 -20.94 -4.24 -35.11
N ILE A 332 -21.14 -3.64 -33.94
CA ILE A 332 -20.72 -2.28 -33.59
C ILE A 332 -20.00 -2.34 -32.24
N THR A 333 -18.76 -1.87 -32.23
CA THR A 333 -17.90 -1.86 -31.04
C THR A 333 -17.69 -0.43 -30.55
N GLY A 334 -17.75 -0.23 -29.24
CA GLY A 334 -17.56 1.07 -28.57
C GLY A 334 -17.18 0.89 -27.10
N TYR A 335 -17.01 2.00 -26.36
CA TYR A 335 -16.55 1.94 -24.97
C TYR A 335 -17.65 1.54 -24.00
N GLN A 336 -17.29 0.74 -22.98
CA GLN A 336 -18.24 0.26 -21.97
C GLN A 336 -18.89 1.40 -21.15
N ASP A 337 -18.25 2.57 -21.00
CA ASP A 337 -18.81 3.73 -20.30
C ASP A 337 -19.72 4.62 -21.16
N GLU A 338 -19.84 4.34 -22.47
CA GLU A 338 -20.82 4.95 -23.38
C GLU A 338 -22.07 4.06 -23.59
N MET A 339 -22.23 2.99 -22.78
CA MET A 339 -23.44 2.15 -22.70
C MET A 339 -24.57 2.77 -21.86
N PHE A 340 -25.81 2.45 -22.21
CA PHE A 340 -27.01 2.73 -21.41
C PHE A 340 -28.12 1.68 -21.63
N LEU A 341 -29.05 1.55 -20.69
CA LEU A 341 -30.19 0.62 -20.78
C LEU A 341 -31.31 1.17 -21.70
N GLU A 342 -32.04 0.29 -22.40
CA GLU A 342 -33.15 0.61 -23.34
C GLU A 342 -34.47 1.07 -22.65
#